data_AF-A0A2W2BWN6-F1
#
_entry.id   AF-A0A2W2BWN6-F1
#
_cell.length_a   1.000
_cell.length_b   1.000
_cell.length_c   1.000
_cell.angle_alpha   90.00
_cell.angle_beta   90.00
_cell.angle_gamma   90.00
#
_symmetry.space_group_name_H-M   'P 1'
#
loop_
_entity.id
_entity.type
_entity.pdbx_description
1 polymer ?
#
loop_
_entity_poly.entity_id
_entity_poly.type
_entity_poly.pdbx_seq_one_letter_code
_entity_poly.pdbx_strand_id
1 'polypeptide(L)'
;GGLVNEVFGVFSLPSVSWYSEPGPWPWILTIVKVWQLAGYYSVIYLAAITAVPEEVYEAGVIDGASRAQMAWRITLPFLVPVTVILIMLSIGRIFFGDFGTIYAIIQDNGILFPTTDVIDTYVFRSLRTSGDFGMTAAVGLFQSIVGFVLIAAAALFTRRYSRESSLF
;
A
#
# COMPACT_ATOMS: atom_id res chain seq x y z
N GLY A 1 -17.22 -6.73 23.81
CA GLY A 1 -16.33 -5.61 23.48
C GLY A 1 -15.07 -6.17 22.88
N GLY A 2 -14.41 -5.45 21.97
CA GLY A 2 -13.08 -5.85 21.50
C GLY A 2 -11.98 -5.37 22.47
N LEU A 3 -10.77 -5.91 22.36
CA LEU A 3 -9.60 -5.56 23.19
C LEU A 3 -9.35 -4.04 23.23
N VAL A 4 -9.61 -3.33 22.14
CA VAL A 4 -9.50 -1.85 22.09
C VAL A 4 -10.49 -1.16 23.04
N ASN A 5 -11.74 -1.64 23.11
CA ASN A 5 -12.72 -1.09 24.04
C ASN A 5 -12.40 -1.44 25.50
N GLU A 6 -11.74 -2.57 25.76
CA GLU A 6 -11.26 -2.92 27.10
C GLU A 6 -10.14 -1.96 27.54
N VAL A 7 -9.21 -1.63 26.64
CA VAL A 7 -8.18 -0.61 26.88
C VAL A 7 -8.81 0.76 27.12
N PHE A 8 -9.82 1.16 26.34
CA PHE A 8 -10.56 2.41 26.58
C PHE A 8 -11.23 2.43 27.96
N GLY A 9 -11.75 1.29 28.41
CA GLY A 9 -12.31 1.12 29.75
C GLY A 9 -11.30 1.40 30.87
N VAL A 10 -10.04 1.00 30.70
CA VAL A 10 -8.96 1.31 31.67
C VAL A 10 -8.75 2.82 31.83
N PHE A 11 -8.93 3.58 30.75
CA PHE A 11 -8.79 5.04 30.73
C PHE A 11 -10.12 5.80 30.91
N SER A 12 -11.21 5.10 31.28
CA SER A 12 -12.56 5.69 31.40
C SER A 12 -13.07 6.41 30.14
N LEU A 13 -12.60 5.99 28.96
CA LEU A 13 -13.06 6.49 27.67
C LEU A 13 -14.34 5.77 27.23
N PRO A 14 -15.23 6.43 26.46
CA PRO A 14 -16.45 5.80 25.97
C PRO A 14 -16.12 4.66 25.00
N SER A 15 -16.84 3.54 25.13
CA SER A 15 -16.72 2.41 24.21
C SER A 15 -17.29 2.76 22.84
N VAL A 16 -16.60 2.38 21.77
CA VAL A 16 -17.05 2.62 20.40
C VAL A 16 -17.74 1.37 19.85
N SER A 17 -18.91 1.53 19.22
CA SER A 17 -19.54 0.46 18.45
C SER A 17 -18.91 0.39 17.05
N TRP A 18 -17.76 -0.27 16.95
CA TRP A 18 -16.92 -0.28 15.74
C TRP A 18 -17.70 -0.68 14.48
N TYR A 19 -18.63 -1.62 14.55
CA TYR A 19 -19.40 -2.10 13.39
C TYR A 19 -20.70 -1.33 13.11
N SER A 20 -21.00 -0.29 13.89
CA SER A 20 -22.17 0.57 13.71
C SER A 20 -21.79 1.99 13.29
N GLU A 21 -20.52 2.36 13.41
CA GLU A 21 -20.01 3.69 13.11
C GLU A 21 -19.07 3.63 11.89
N PRO A 22 -19.45 4.18 10.73
CA PRO A 22 -18.62 4.13 9.52
C PRO A 22 -17.38 5.04 9.58
N GLY A 23 -17.40 6.09 10.39
CA GLY A 23 -16.37 7.15 10.41
C GLY A 23 -14.92 6.67 10.64
N PRO A 24 -14.64 5.75 11.59
CA PRO A 24 -13.29 5.29 11.87
C PRO A 24 -12.68 4.35 10.80
N TRP A 25 -13.51 3.72 9.96
CA TRP A 25 -13.07 2.60 9.13
C TRP A 25 -12.02 2.91 8.07
N PRO A 26 -12.01 4.07 7.38
CA PRO A 26 -10.92 4.40 6.45
C PRO A 26 -9.54 4.34 7.10
N TRP A 27 -9.44 4.81 8.36
CA TRP A 27 -8.20 4.75 9.13
C TRP A 27 -7.85 3.32 9.55
N ILE A 28 -8.84 2.57 10.05
CA ILE A 28 -8.66 1.17 10.46
C ILE A 28 -8.15 0.33 9.28
N LEU A 29 -8.81 0.41 8.13
CA LEU A 29 -8.44 -0.34 6.93
C LEU A 29 -7.05 0.06 6.42
N THR A 30 -6.71 1.35 6.48
CA THR A 30 -5.37 1.83 6.10
C THR A 30 -4.29 1.27 7.03
N ILE A 31 -4.50 1.30 8.35
CA ILE A 31 -3.55 0.76 9.34
C ILE A 31 -3.37 -0.74 9.14
N VAL A 32 -4.47 -1.49 8.97
CA VAL A 32 -4.43 -2.92 8.69
C VAL A 32 -3.65 -3.20 7.41
N LYS A 33 -3.85 -2.39 6.36
CA LYS A 33 -3.12 -2.55 5.10
C LYS A 33 -1.62 -2.28 5.25
N VAL A 34 -1.25 -1.21 5.95
CA VAL A 34 0.17 -0.90 6.23
C VAL A 34 0.81 -2.02 7.02
N TRP A 35 0.12 -2.54 8.05
CA TRP A 35 0.60 -3.66 8.85
C TRP A 35 0.77 -4.94 8.01
N GLN A 36 -0.21 -5.26 7.17
CA GLN A 36 -0.16 -6.42 6.27
C GLN A 36 1.03 -6.33 5.30
N LEU A 37 1.30 -5.15 4.73
CA LEU A 37 2.35 -4.95 3.73
C LEU A 37 3.74 -4.72 4.34
N ALA A 38 3.83 -4.31 5.61
CA ALA A 38 5.10 -3.97 6.26
C ALA A 38 6.12 -5.12 6.18
N GLY A 39 5.67 -6.35 6.44
CA GLY A 39 6.53 -7.54 6.36
C GLY A 39 6.98 -7.87 4.93
N TYR A 40 6.12 -7.67 3.95
CA TYR A 40 6.45 -7.91 2.54
C TYR A 40 7.50 -6.92 2.03
N TYR A 41 7.30 -5.63 2.28
CA TYR A 41 8.24 -4.60 1.83
C TYR A 41 9.56 -4.64 2.62
N SER A 42 9.56 -5.01 3.90
CA SER A 42 10.80 -5.11 4.67
C SER A 42 11.75 -6.16 4.08
N VAL A 43 11.24 -7.29 3.61
CA VAL A 43 12.05 -8.32 2.94
C VAL A 43 12.66 -7.80 1.65
N ILE A 44 11.87 -7.10 0.82
CA ILE A 44 12.36 -6.53 -0.44
C ILE A 44 13.44 -5.47 -0.19
N TYR A 45 13.18 -4.54 0.74
CA TYR A 45 14.16 -3.51 1.06
C TYR A 45 15.41 -4.09 1.73
N LEU A 46 15.28 -5.10 2.59
CA LEU A 46 16.43 -5.77 3.19
C LEU A 46 17.33 -6.41 2.11
N ALA A 47 16.74 -7.14 1.16
CA ALA A 47 17.48 -7.72 0.04
C ALA A 47 18.21 -6.66 -0.80
N ALA A 48 17.57 -5.51 -1.03
CA ALA A 48 18.18 -4.40 -1.73
C ALA A 48 19.32 -3.75 -0.94
N ILE A 49 19.19 -3.61 0.39
CA ILE A 49 20.25 -3.09 1.26
C ILE A 49 21.47 -4.03 1.24
N THR A 50 21.25 -5.35 1.28
CA THR A 50 22.35 -6.33 1.25
C THR A 50 23.11 -6.37 -0.08
N ALA A 51 22.54 -5.79 -1.15
CA ALA A 51 23.21 -5.68 -2.45
C ALA A 51 24.10 -4.43 -2.55
N VAL A 52 24.07 -3.53 -1.55
CA VAL A 52 24.94 -2.34 -1.52
C VAL A 52 26.37 -2.77 -1.16
N PRO A 53 27.39 -2.36 -1.92
CA PRO A 53 28.78 -2.71 -1.63
C PRO A 53 29.22 -2.23 -0.24
N GLU A 54 29.90 -3.09 0.51
CA GLU A 54 30.31 -2.81 1.90
C GLU A 54 31.35 -1.69 1.96
N GLU A 55 32.18 -1.56 0.93
CA GLU A 55 33.25 -0.55 0.82
C GLU A 55 32.71 0.88 0.88
N VAL A 56 31.46 1.11 0.44
CA VAL A 56 30.81 2.42 0.50
C VAL A 56 30.48 2.80 1.95
N TYR A 57 30.09 1.83 2.78
CA TYR A 57 29.85 2.05 4.20
C TYR A 57 31.15 2.21 4.97
N GLU A 58 32.18 1.41 4.64
CA GLU A 58 33.52 1.54 5.24
C GLU A 58 34.11 2.93 4.98
N ALA A 59 34.02 3.43 3.75
CA ALA A 59 34.44 4.79 3.40
C ALA A 59 33.68 5.83 4.24
N GLY A 60 32.36 5.67 4.40
CA GLY A 60 31.56 6.55 5.25
C GLY A 60 32.02 6.54 6.72
N VAL A 61 32.40 5.38 7.25
CA VAL A 61 32.94 5.27 8.61
C VAL A 61 34.32 5.94 8.73
N ILE A 62 35.19 5.79 7.73
CA ILE A 62 36.49 6.47 7.66
C ILE A 62 36.30 7.99 7.66
N ASP A 63 35.31 8.50 6.93
CA ASP A 63 34.93 9.91 6.88
C ASP A 63 34.17 10.40 8.13
N GLY A 64 33.94 9.53 9.13
CA GLY A 64 33.29 9.88 10.39
C GLY A 64 31.77 9.99 10.32
N ALA A 65 31.12 9.38 9.33
CA ALA A 65 29.67 9.40 9.18
C ALA A 65 28.97 8.57 10.29
N SER A 66 27.98 9.17 10.93
CA SER A 66 27.09 8.49 11.87
C SER A 66 26.14 7.51 11.16
N ARG A 67 25.59 6.52 11.89
CA ARG A 67 24.62 5.55 11.35
C ARG A 67 23.42 6.20 10.66
N ALA A 68 22.89 7.28 11.23
CA ALA A 68 21.79 8.02 10.64
C ALA A 68 22.21 8.68 9.31
N GLN A 69 23.40 9.31 9.27
CA GLN A 69 23.92 9.89 8.03
C GLN A 69 24.13 8.82 6.96
N MET A 70 24.66 7.65 7.31
CA MET A 70 24.81 6.54 6.37
C MET A 70 23.44 6.06 5.84
N ALA A 71 22.44 5.91 6.72
CA ALA A 71 21.09 5.52 6.30
C ALA A 71 20.47 6.51 5.29
N TRP A 72 20.59 7.82 5.56
CA TRP A 72 19.99 8.85 4.70
C TRP A 72 20.80 9.18 3.44
N ARG A 73 22.14 9.14 3.50
CA ARG A 73 23.01 9.60 2.42
C ARG A 73 23.64 8.47 1.60
N ILE A 74 23.68 7.25 2.12
CA ILE A 74 24.18 6.07 1.41
C ILE A 74 23.01 5.15 1.10
N THR A 75 22.41 4.55 2.12
CA THR A 75 21.39 3.51 1.94
C THR A 75 20.19 4.01 1.13
N LEU A 76 19.59 5.15 1.52
CA LEU A 76 18.37 5.65 0.88
C LEU A 76 18.56 5.97 -0.62
N PRO A 77 19.63 6.68 -1.06
CA PRO A 77 19.95 6.83 -2.49
C PRO A 77 20.11 5.50 -3.24
N PHE A 78 20.80 4.52 -2.67
CA PHE A 78 20.95 3.19 -3.28
C PHE A 78 19.62 2.43 -3.41
N LEU A 79 18.66 2.70 -2.53
CA LEU A 79 17.32 2.10 -2.58
C LEU A 79 16.36 2.78 -3.56
N VAL A 80 16.71 3.95 -4.12
CA VAL A 80 15.84 4.70 -5.06
C VAL A 80 15.38 3.85 -6.25
N PRO A 81 16.24 3.09 -6.96
CA PRO A 81 15.79 2.30 -8.12
C PRO A 81 14.72 1.27 -7.75
N VAL A 82 14.92 0.55 -6.63
CA VAL A 82 13.96 -0.45 -6.14
C VAL A 82 12.66 0.24 -5.72
N THR A 83 12.75 1.35 -4.98
CA THR A 83 11.59 2.13 -4.54
C THR A 83 10.76 2.64 -5.72
N VAL A 84 11.41 3.15 -6.76
CA VAL A 84 10.75 3.64 -7.98
C VAL A 84 9.99 2.52 -8.69
N ILE A 85 10.58 1.32 -8.81
CA ILE A 85 9.90 0.16 -9.39
C ILE A 85 8.67 -0.22 -8.57
N LEU A 86 8.80 -0.29 -7.25
CA LEU A 86 7.67 -0.62 -6.37
C LEU A 86 6.54 0.41 -6.46
N ILE A 87 6.87 1.71 -6.46
CA ILE A 87 5.88 2.79 -6.63
C ILE A 87 5.17 2.68 -7.98
N MET A 88 5.92 2.41 -9.06
CA MET A 88 5.34 2.27 -10.40
C MET A 88 4.35 1.10 -10.47
N LEU A 89 4.68 -0.05 -9.85
CA LEU A 89 3.77 -1.19 -9.74
C LEU A 89 2.53 -0.84 -8.90
N SER A 90 2.71 -0.10 -7.79
CA SER A 90 1.60 0.33 -6.94
C SER A 90 0.65 1.30 -7.65
N ILE A 91 1.17 2.24 -8.43
CA ILE A 91 0.37 3.19 -9.24
C ILE A 91 -0.54 2.45 -10.22
N GLY A 92 -0.03 1.41 -10.89
CA GLY A 92 -0.82 0.60 -11.79
C GLY A 92 -2.00 -0.11 -11.14
N ARG A 93 -1.91 -0.34 -9.82
CA ARG A 93 -2.93 -1.02 -9.04
C ARG A 93 -3.83 -0.06 -8.25
N ILE A 94 -3.72 1.25 -8.43
CA ILE A 94 -4.43 2.24 -7.62
C ILE A 94 -5.96 2.16 -7.75
N PHE A 95 -6.47 1.67 -8.88
CA PHE A 95 -7.90 1.45 -9.12
C PHE A 95 -8.40 0.07 -8.66
N PHE A 96 -7.51 -0.79 -8.17
CA PHE A 96 -7.86 -2.04 -7.53
C PHE A 96 -7.94 -1.80 -6.02
N GLY A 97 -9.13 -1.99 -5.46
CA GLY A 97 -9.34 -2.04 -4.03
C GLY A 97 -8.78 -3.33 -3.43
N ASP A 98 -8.54 -3.29 -2.12
CA ASP A 98 -8.09 -4.47 -1.38
C ASP A 98 -9.27 -5.38 -1.02
N PHE A 99 -9.87 -6.00 -2.06
CA PHE A 99 -11.05 -6.85 -1.92
C PHE A 99 -10.93 -7.85 -0.78
N GLY A 100 -9.82 -8.60 -0.73
CA GLY A 100 -9.63 -9.68 0.25
C GLY A 100 -9.70 -9.18 1.69
N THR A 101 -8.99 -8.10 2.01
CA THR A 101 -8.96 -7.53 3.36
C THR A 101 -10.29 -6.86 3.70
N ILE A 102 -10.83 -6.04 2.80
CA ILE A 102 -12.06 -5.27 3.05
C ILE A 102 -13.24 -6.22 3.20
N TYR A 103 -13.40 -7.19 2.30
CA TYR A 103 -14.49 -8.16 2.36
C TYR A 103 -14.39 -9.08 3.57
N ALA A 104 -13.19 -9.52 3.96
CA ALA A 104 -13.00 -10.37 5.14
C ALA A 104 -13.46 -9.68 6.45
N ILE A 105 -13.26 -8.36 6.55
CA ILE A 105 -13.55 -7.60 7.78
C ILE A 105 -14.96 -7.02 7.78
N ILE A 106 -15.41 -6.42 6.66
CA ILE A 106 -16.69 -5.70 6.55
C ILE A 106 -17.83 -6.63 6.12
N GLN A 107 -17.54 -7.59 5.24
CA GLN A 107 -18.51 -8.51 4.65
C GLN A 107 -19.70 -7.76 4.02
N ASP A 108 -20.93 -8.18 4.34
CA ASP A 108 -22.18 -7.59 3.87
C ASP A 108 -22.75 -6.54 4.85
N ASN A 109 -21.95 -5.98 5.78
CA ASN A 109 -22.43 -4.97 6.72
C ASN A 109 -22.69 -3.61 6.04
N GLY A 110 -23.95 -3.42 5.61
CA GLY A 110 -24.39 -2.22 4.90
C GLY A 110 -24.25 -0.90 5.67
N ILE A 111 -24.15 -0.93 6.99
CA ILE A 111 -23.96 0.28 7.81
C ILE A 111 -22.60 0.93 7.51
N LEU A 112 -21.59 0.12 7.16
CA LEU A 112 -20.21 0.57 6.95
C LEU A 112 -19.91 0.97 5.50
N PHE A 113 -20.74 0.55 4.55
CA PHE A 113 -20.54 0.80 3.12
C PHE A 113 -20.28 2.26 2.73
N PRO A 114 -20.88 3.29 3.37
CA PRO A 114 -20.63 4.68 3.00
C PRO A 114 -19.14 5.09 3.04
N THR A 115 -18.30 4.40 3.81
CA THR A 115 -16.87 4.70 3.95
C THR A 115 -15.95 3.52 3.60
N THR A 116 -16.48 2.30 3.44
CA THR A 116 -15.66 1.10 3.24
C THR A 116 -15.88 0.40 1.91
N ASP A 117 -16.94 0.74 1.17
CA ASP A 117 -17.25 0.04 -0.07
C ASP A 117 -16.35 0.48 -1.21
N VAL A 118 -15.71 -0.49 -1.86
CA VAL A 118 -14.84 -0.28 -3.02
C VAL A 118 -15.43 -0.99 -4.24
N ILE A 119 -14.91 -0.66 -5.43
CA ILE A 119 -15.37 -1.22 -6.70
C ILE A 119 -15.43 -2.76 -6.63
N ASP A 120 -14.37 -3.40 -6.11
CA ASP A 120 -14.27 -4.86 -6.11
C ASP A 120 -15.27 -5.52 -5.14
N THR A 121 -15.54 -4.91 -3.98
CA THR A 121 -16.54 -5.45 -3.03
C THR A 121 -17.95 -5.25 -3.56
N TYR A 122 -18.23 -4.12 -4.19
CA TYR A 122 -19.50 -3.85 -4.83
C TYR A 122 -19.79 -4.83 -5.97
N VAL A 123 -18.84 -4.99 -6.90
CA VAL A 123 -18.98 -5.89 -8.05
C VAL A 123 -19.13 -7.33 -7.60
N PHE A 124 -18.34 -7.77 -6.62
CA PHE A 124 -18.47 -9.11 -6.06
C PHE A 124 -19.85 -9.35 -5.44
N ARG A 125 -20.39 -8.39 -4.68
CA ARG A 125 -21.74 -8.50 -4.12
C ARG A 125 -22.80 -8.55 -5.23
N SER A 126 -22.72 -7.65 -6.22
CA SER A 126 -23.63 -7.62 -7.38
C SER A 126 -23.62 -8.95 -8.14
N LEU A 127 -22.42 -9.52 -8.36
CA LEU A 127 -22.26 -10.82 -8.97
C LEU A 127 -22.95 -11.92 -8.15
N ARG A 128 -22.77 -11.93 -6.83
CA ARG A 128 -23.37 -12.95 -5.94
C ARG A 128 -24.89 -12.82 -5.86
N THR A 129 -25.43 -11.60 -5.80
CA THR A 129 -26.87 -11.37 -5.58
C THR A 129 -27.68 -11.42 -6.87
N SER A 130 -27.13 -10.89 -7.96
CA SER A 130 -27.85 -10.65 -9.21
C SER A 130 -27.30 -11.47 -10.38
N GLY A 131 -26.15 -12.13 -10.23
CA GLY A 131 -25.54 -12.92 -11.30
C GLY A 131 -24.97 -12.06 -12.43
N ASP A 132 -24.61 -10.80 -12.18
CA ASP A 132 -24.14 -9.88 -13.22
C ASP A 132 -22.66 -10.10 -13.58
N PHE A 133 -22.42 -11.14 -14.36
CA PHE A 133 -21.10 -11.44 -14.93
C PHE A 133 -20.64 -10.36 -15.92
N GLY A 134 -21.57 -9.68 -16.60
CA GLY A 134 -21.27 -8.64 -17.58
C GLY A 134 -20.62 -7.43 -16.93
N MET A 135 -21.19 -6.94 -15.83
CA MET A 135 -20.62 -5.86 -15.02
C MET A 135 -19.24 -6.24 -14.49
N THR A 136 -19.07 -7.47 -13.99
CA THR A 136 -17.79 -7.95 -13.46
C THR A 136 -16.69 -7.93 -14.53
N ALA A 137 -16.98 -8.46 -15.73
CA ALA A 137 -16.04 -8.45 -16.83
C ALA A 137 -15.71 -7.03 -17.32
N ALA A 138 -16.71 -6.15 -17.41
CA ALA A 138 -16.52 -4.77 -17.82
C ALA A 138 -15.63 -3.98 -16.85
N VAL A 139 -15.83 -4.15 -15.54
CA VAL A 139 -15.00 -3.51 -14.51
C VAL A 139 -13.56 -4.01 -14.57
N GLY A 140 -13.35 -5.32 -14.69
CA GLY A 140 -12.01 -5.89 -14.82
C GLY A 140 -11.26 -5.37 -16.06
N LEU A 141 -11.96 -5.23 -17.19
CA LEU A 141 -11.39 -4.62 -18.40
C LEU A 141 -11.03 -3.14 -18.17
N PHE A 142 -11.94 -2.36 -17.57
CA PHE A 142 -11.70 -0.96 -17.24
C PHE A 142 -10.47 -0.78 -16.33
N GLN A 143 -10.40 -1.51 -15.21
CA GLN A 143 -9.27 -1.45 -14.29
C GLN A 143 -7.96 -1.85 -14.97
N SER A 144 -7.98 -2.84 -15.86
CA SER A 144 -6.79 -3.27 -16.62
C SER A 144 -6.30 -2.20 -17.58
N ILE A 145 -7.22 -1.55 -18.33
CA ILE A 145 -6.87 -0.47 -19.26
C ILE A 145 -6.31 0.73 -18.49
N VAL A 146 -6.99 1.17 -17.43
CA VAL A 146 -6.54 2.31 -16.63
C VAL A 146 -5.21 2.01 -15.96
N GLY A 147 -5.05 0.82 -15.37
CA GLY A 147 -3.80 0.37 -14.78
C GLY A 147 -2.65 0.36 -15.80
N PHE A 148 -2.89 -0.14 -17.02
CA PHE A 148 -1.89 -0.11 -18.09
C PHE A 148 -1.49 1.32 -18.47
N VAL A 149 -2.46 2.23 -18.66
CA VAL A 149 -2.19 3.63 -18.99
C VAL A 149 -1.36 4.31 -17.89
N LEU A 150 -1.70 4.09 -16.62
CA LEU A 150 -0.98 4.66 -15.48
C LEU A 150 0.46 4.12 -15.36
N ILE A 151 0.65 2.80 -15.52
CA ILE A 151 1.99 2.20 -15.53
C ILE A 151 2.80 2.74 -16.70
N ALA A 152 2.23 2.81 -17.90
CA ALA A 152 2.91 3.34 -19.08
C ALA A 152 3.31 4.80 -18.90
N ALA A 153 2.42 5.64 -18.35
CA ALA A 153 2.71 7.03 -18.03
C ALA A 153 3.83 7.16 -16.99
N ALA A 154 3.77 6.38 -15.91
CA ALA A 154 4.82 6.33 -14.90
C ALA A 154 6.16 5.87 -15.49
N ALA A 155 6.16 4.85 -16.35
CA ALA A 155 7.36 4.35 -17.04
C ALA A 155 7.99 5.40 -17.95
N LEU A 156 7.17 6.16 -18.67
CA LEU A 156 7.64 7.24 -19.55
C LEU A 156 8.23 8.38 -18.74
N PHE A 157 7.60 8.74 -17.62
CA PHE A 157 8.09 9.77 -16.71
C PHE A 157 9.44 9.37 -16.09
N THR A 158 9.57 8.15 -15.57
CA THR A 158 10.82 7.66 -14.97
C THR A 158 11.94 7.58 -16.01
N ARG A 159 11.66 7.09 -17.22
CA ARG A 159 12.64 7.06 -18.32
C ARG A 159 13.14 8.45 -18.72
N ARG A 160 12.29 9.47 -18.64
CA ARG A 160 12.68 10.85 -18.96
C ARG A 160 13.62 11.43 -17.92
N TYR A 161 13.34 11.20 -16.63
CA TYR A 161 14.21 11.62 -15.54
C TYR A 161 15.51 10.80 -15.48
N SER A 162 15.44 9.49 -15.71
CA SER A 162 16.64 8.62 -15.68
C SER A 162 17.61 8.90 -16.83
N ARG A 163 17.13 9.44 -17.97
CA ARG A 163 17.99 9.94 -19.06
C ARG A 163 18.78 11.20 -18.67
N GLU A 164 18.32 11.97 -17.68
CA GLU A 164 19.08 13.11 -17.13
C GLU A 164 20.03 12.66 -16.02
N SER A 165 19.72 11.56 -15.31
CA SER A 165 20.56 10.97 -14.25
C SER A 165 21.62 9.97 -14.73
N SER A 166 21.71 9.66 -16.02
CA SER A 166 22.76 8.79 -16.59
C SER A 166 24.13 9.49 -16.72
N LEU A 167 24.41 10.46 -15.84
CA LEU A 167 25.71 11.14 -15.66
C LEU A 167 26.38 10.74 -14.33
N PHE A 168 26.11 9.51 -13.87
CA PHE A 168 26.91 8.83 -12.86
C PHE A 168 27.44 7.52 -13.44
#